data_AF-A0A7C3G537-F1
#
_entry.id   AF-A0A7C3G537-F1
#
_cell.length_a   1.000
_cell.length_b   1.000
_cell.length_c   1.000
_cell.angle_alpha   90.00
_cell.angle_beta   90.00
_cell.angle_gamma   90.00
#
_symmetry.space_group_name_H-M   'P 1'
#
loop_
_entity.id
_entity.type
_entity.pdbx_description
1 polymer ?
#
loop_
_entity_poly.entity_id
_entity_poly.type
_entity_poly.pdbx_seq_one_letter_code
_entity_poly.pdbx_strand_id
1 'polypeptide(L)'
;MEPDVVELLRTLIRFRTENPPGGERAAVTWAKELFERAGLEPKVYARDPERPNLVVRFPGQGQAPPLLVYGHLDVVPASSEGWSVDPFSGEVKEGFVWGRGALDMKGPLAIYLAALLGAHADGELKGDVVLALVSDE
;
A
#
# COMPACT_ATOMS: atom_id res chain seq x y z
N MET A 1 10.41 -2.88 -14.80
CA MET A 1 9.14 -3.59 -15.06
C MET A 1 8.19 -3.20 -13.95
N GLU A 2 7.09 -2.56 -14.30
CA GLU A 2 6.06 -2.15 -13.34
C GLU A 2 5.49 -3.38 -12.62
N PRO A 3 5.31 -3.34 -11.28
CA PRO A 3 4.68 -4.45 -10.56
C PRO A 3 3.24 -4.66 -11.03
N ASP A 4 2.78 -5.92 -11.05
CA ASP A 4 1.38 -6.23 -11.34
C ASP A 4 0.45 -5.64 -10.26
N VAL A 5 -0.33 -4.63 -10.64
CA VAL A 5 -1.26 -3.92 -9.76
C VAL A 5 -2.32 -4.85 -9.15
N VAL A 6 -2.74 -5.89 -9.88
CA VAL A 6 -3.70 -6.87 -9.37
C VAL A 6 -3.06 -7.68 -8.24
N GLU A 7 -1.84 -8.18 -8.42
CA GLU A 7 -1.14 -8.91 -7.36
C GLU A 7 -0.78 -8.03 -6.15
N LEU A 8 -0.45 -6.75 -6.37
CA LEU A 8 -0.25 -5.80 -5.28
C LEU A 8 -1.53 -5.65 -4.44
N LEU A 9 -2.68 -5.44 -5.10
CA LEU A 9 -3.96 -5.31 -4.41
C LEU A 9 -4.32 -6.58 -3.63
N ARG A 10 -4.19 -7.75 -4.28
CA ARG A 10 -4.46 -9.05 -3.65
C ARG A 10 -3.57 -9.27 -2.43
N THR A 11 -2.29 -8.91 -2.53
CA THR A 11 -1.34 -9.00 -1.41
C THR A 11 -1.73 -8.08 -0.27
N LEU A 12 -2.06 -6.81 -0.56
CA LEU A 12 -2.53 -5.86 0.44
C LEU A 12 -3.78 -6.36 1.17
N ILE A 13 -4.77 -6.91 0.44
CA ILE A 13 -6.01 -7.45 1.01
C ILE A 13 -5.73 -8.59 2.00
N ARG A 14 -4.73 -9.42 1.74
CA ARG A 14 -4.38 -10.56 2.62
C ARG A 14 -3.79 -10.14 3.96
N PHE A 15 -3.27 -8.92 4.09
CA PHE A 15 -2.92 -8.39 5.40
C PHE A 15 -4.20 -8.01 6.17
N ARG A 16 -4.45 -8.74 7.26
CA ARG A 16 -5.56 -8.47 8.18
C ARG A 16 -5.22 -7.29 9.07
N THR A 17 -5.57 -6.11 8.58
CA THR A 17 -5.32 -4.80 9.21
C THR A 17 -6.61 -4.19 9.73
N GLU A 18 -7.51 -5.03 10.26
CA GLU A 18 -8.82 -4.60 10.75
C GLU A 18 -8.66 -3.69 11.98
N ASN A 19 -9.26 -2.51 11.97
CA ASN A 19 -9.21 -1.56 13.07
C ASN A 19 -10.60 -1.39 13.71
N PRO A 20 -10.82 -1.78 14.98
CA PRO A 20 -9.88 -2.45 15.90
C PRO A 20 -9.62 -3.94 15.58
N PRO A 21 -8.49 -4.52 16.01
CA PRO A 21 -7.46 -3.94 16.89
C PRO A 21 -6.29 -3.22 16.18
N GLY A 22 -6.23 -3.24 14.84
CA GLY A 22 -5.06 -2.87 14.04
C GLY A 22 -4.24 -4.10 13.63
N GLY A 23 -2.96 -3.90 13.30
CA GLY A 23 -2.05 -4.99 12.90
C GLY A 23 -1.25 -4.70 11.64
N GLU A 24 -0.99 -3.43 11.36
CA GLU A 24 -0.44 -2.90 10.12
C GLU A 24 1.04 -3.23 9.96
N ARG A 25 1.74 -3.65 11.03
CA ARG A 25 3.18 -4.01 10.98
C ARG A 25 3.52 -4.97 9.87
N ALA A 26 2.73 -6.03 9.64
CA ALA A 26 3.03 -7.00 8.59
C ALA A 26 2.96 -6.37 7.18
N ALA A 27 1.94 -5.53 6.94
CA ALA A 27 1.78 -4.80 5.68
C ALA A 27 2.91 -3.77 5.50
N VAL A 28 3.29 -3.06 6.57
CA VAL A 28 4.39 -2.09 6.56
C VAL A 28 5.73 -2.76 6.31
N THR A 29 6.03 -3.90 6.96
CA THR A 29 7.26 -4.65 6.73
C THR A 29 7.34 -5.12 5.27
N TRP A 30 6.25 -5.65 4.73
CA TRP A 30 6.20 -6.05 3.32
C TRP A 30 6.42 -4.88 2.36
N ALA A 31 5.76 -3.74 2.59
CA ALA A 31 5.92 -2.54 1.75
C ALA A 31 7.34 -1.98 1.86
N LYS A 32 7.92 -1.99 3.06
CA LYS A 32 9.31 -1.58 3.30
C LYS A 32 10.28 -2.41 2.46
N GLU A 33 10.17 -3.74 2.50
CA GLU A 33 11.02 -4.64 1.71
C GLU A 33 10.81 -4.43 0.20
N LEU A 34 9.58 -4.14 -0.23
CA LEU A 34 9.27 -3.82 -1.62
C LEU A 34 10.05 -2.58 -2.09
N PHE A 35 10.07 -1.50 -1.30
CA PHE A 35 10.82 -0.28 -1.64
C PHE A 35 12.34 -0.48 -1.55
N GLU A 36 12.84 -1.22 -0.56
CA GLU A 36 14.27 -1.51 -0.43
C GLU A 36 14.80 -2.30 -1.62
N ARG A 37 14.03 -3.27 -2.14
CA ARG A 37 14.37 -3.99 -3.38
C ARG A 37 14.42 -3.08 -4.60
N ALA A 38 13.72 -1.94 -4.58
CA ALA A 38 13.77 -0.91 -5.62
C ALA A 38 14.89 0.12 -5.40
N GLY A 39 15.76 -0.09 -4.40
CA GLY A 39 16.88 0.82 -4.08
C GLY A 39 16.45 2.11 -3.38
N LEU A 40 15.27 2.14 -2.77
CA LEU A 40 14.76 3.26 -2.00
C LEU A 40 15.03 3.08 -0.50
N GLU A 41 14.99 4.18 0.26
CA GLU A 41 15.22 4.20 1.72
C GLU A 41 13.93 4.56 2.49
N PRO A 42 12.98 3.62 2.64
CA PRO A 42 11.76 3.86 3.41
C PRO A 42 12.04 4.01 4.92
N LYS A 43 11.33 4.93 5.57
CA LYS A 43 11.41 5.20 7.01
C LYS A 43 10.13 4.79 7.73
N VAL A 44 10.29 4.07 8.83
CA VAL A 44 9.19 3.62 9.68
C VAL A 44 9.01 4.59 10.86
N TYR A 45 7.78 5.00 11.13
CA TYR A 45 7.42 5.86 12.26
C TYR A 45 6.31 5.21 13.06
N ALA A 46 6.55 4.94 14.35
CA ALA A 46 5.59 4.23 15.19
C ALA A 46 5.43 4.91 16.54
N ARG A 47 4.18 5.16 16.95
CA ARG A 47 3.81 5.38 18.36
C ARG A 47 3.59 4.04 19.05
N ASP A 48 2.85 3.15 18.39
CA ASP A 48 2.69 1.75 18.74
C ASP A 48 3.51 0.90 17.74
N PRO A 49 4.47 0.06 18.20
CA PRO A 49 5.24 -0.82 17.32
C PRO A 49 4.39 -1.77 16.47
N GLU A 50 3.17 -2.10 16.91
CA GLU A 50 2.26 -2.97 16.18
C GLU A 50 1.50 -2.24 15.06
N ARG A 51 1.46 -0.90 15.11
CA ARG A 51 0.73 -0.01 14.19
C ARG A 51 1.63 1.09 13.59
N PRO A 52 2.71 0.72 12.88
CA PRO A 52 3.63 1.68 12.30
C PRO A 52 3.07 2.41 11.07
N ASN A 53 3.59 3.59 10.79
CA ASN A 53 3.49 4.28 9.50
C ASN A 53 4.77 4.05 8.69
N LEU A 54 4.67 4.12 7.36
CA LEU A 54 5.81 4.05 6.44
C LEU A 54 5.86 5.30 5.56
N VAL A 55 7.01 5.95 5.47
CA VAL A 55 7.23 7.07 4.56
C VAL A 55 8.42 6.77 3.67
N VAL A 56 8.24 6.85 2.35
CA VAL A 56 9.30 6.67 1.36
C VAL A 56 9.34 7.87 0.43
N ARG A 57 10.55 8.30 0.06
CA ARG A 57 10.77 9.35 -0.93
C ARG A 57 11.32 8.74 -2.21
N PHE A 58 10.66 9.02 -3.32
CA PHE A 58 11.12 8.79 -4.67
C PHE A 58 11.81 10.07 -5.17
N PRO A 59 13.14 10.05 -5.40
CA PRO A 59 13.86 11.23 -5.88
C PRO A 59 13.42 11.61 -7.29
N GLY A 60 13.18 12.90 -7.52
CA GLY A 60 12.94 13.44 -8.85
C GLY A 60 14.15 14.19 -9.41
N GLN A 61 13.98 14.77 -10.60
CA GLN A 61 15.01 15.53 -11.32
C GLN A 61 15.16 16.99 -10.83
N GLY A 62 14.38 17.42 -9.83
CA GLY A 62 14.38 18.79 -9.30
C GLY A 62 13.76 19.84 -10.23
N GLN A 63 12.96 19.42 -11.21
CA GLN A 63 12.27 20.26 -12.20
C GLN A 63 10.85 20.65 -11.79
N ALA A 64 10.32 20.08 -10.69
CA ALA A 64 9.01 20.40 -10.14
C ALA A 64 9.02 20.34 -8.60
N PRO A 65 8.09 21.05 -7.92
CA PRO A 65 7.92 20.92 -6.46
C PRO A 65 7.58 19.48 -6.02
N PRO A 66 7.93 19.10 -4.79
CA PRO A 66 7.62 17.76 -4.29
C PRO A 66 6.12 17.56 -4.09
N LEU A 67 5.64 16.33 -4.32
CA LEU A 67 4.26 15.91 -4.09
C LEU A 67 4.19 14.90 -2.93
N LEU A 68 3.29 15.13 -1.98
CA LEU A 68 2.91 14.12 -0.99
C LEU A 68 1.70 13.35 -1.51
N VAL A 69 1.84 12.04 -1.60
CA VAL A 69 0.74 11.09 -1.79
C VAL A 69 0.63 10.28 -0.50
N TYR A 70 -0.58 10.08 0.00
CA TYR A 70 -0.78 9.26 1.19
C TYR A 70 -2.01 8.36 1.05
N GLY A 71 -2.05 7.31 1.86
CA GLY A 71 -3.21 6.45 2.04
C GLY A 71 -3.07 5.56 3.26
N HIS A 72 -4.19 5.02 3.74
CA HIS A 72 -4.23 4.22 4.95
C HIS A 72 -4.20 2.71 4.65
N LEU A 73 -3.62 1.95 5.58
CA LEU A 73 -3.48 0.49 5.48
C LEU A 73 -4.58 -0.26 6.22
N ASP A 74 -5.18 0.37 7.23
CA ASP A 74 -6.22 -0.25 8.02
C ASP A 74 -7.54 -0.34 7.26
N VAL A 75 -8.42 -1.19 7.77
CA VAL A 75 -9.72 -1.44 7.18
C VAL A 75 -10.73 -1.62 8.29
N VAL A 76 -12.00 -1.30 8.02
CA VAL A 76 -13.07 -1.67 8.95
C VAL A 76 -13.19 -3.21 9.03
N PRO A 77 -13.61 -3.76 10.18
CA PRO A 77 -13.75 -5.21 10.35
C PRO A 77 -14.66 -5.86 9.30
N ALA A 78 -14.39 -7.12 8.99
CA ALA A 78 -15.21 -7.94 8.11
C ALA A 78 -15.37 -9.37 8.66
N SER A 79 -16.62 -9.78 8.89
CA SER A 79 -16.95 -11.19 9.12
C SER A 79 -17.06 -11.92 7.79
N SER A 80 -16.88 -13.25 7.80
CA SER A 80 -17.17 -14.10 6.63
C SER A 80 -18.68 -14.21 6.35
N GLU A 81 -19.52 -13.93 7.35
CA GLU A 81 -20.97 -13.89 7.19
C GLU A 81 -21.37 -12.76 6.23
N GLY A 82 -22.16 -13.09 5.20
CA GLY A 82 -22.58 -12.15 4.17
C GLY A 82 -21.59 -11.95 3.02
N TRP A 83 -20.41 -12.56 3.07
CA TRP A 83 -19.49 -12.58 1.94
C TRP A 83 -19.64 -13.84 1.08
N SER A 84 -19.48 -13.67 -0.23
CA SER A 84 -19.48 -14.79 -1.20
C SER A 84 -18.10 -15.44 -1.36
N VAL A 85 -17.05 -14.83 -0.80
CA VAL A 85 -15.64 -15.27 -0.76
C VAL A 85 -15.03 -14.82 0.57
N ASP A 86 -13.89 -15.36 1.00
CA ASP A 86 -13.22 -14.85 2.21
C ASP A 86 -12.82 -13.37 2.01
N PRO A 87 -13.24 -12.43 2.90
CA PRO A 87 -12.94 -11.01 2.77
C PRO A 87 -11.44 -10.68 2.71
N PHE A 88 -10.57 -11.56 3.20
CA PHE A 88 -9.11 -11.35 3.21
C PHE A 88 -8.38 -12.28 2.24
N SER A 89 -9.08 -12.93 1.30
CA SER A 89 -8.45 -13.80 0.29
C SER A 89 -7.73 -13.04 -0.83
N GLY A 90 -8.27 -11.88 -1.22
CA GLY A 90 -7.91 -11.21 -2.47
C GLY A 90 -8.25 -12.09 -3.68
N GLU A 91 -9.42 -12.74 -3.68
CA GLU A 91 -9.87 -13.59 -4.78
C GLU A 91 -10.18 -12.77 -6.04
N VAL A 92 -9.76 -13.25 -7.20
CA VAL A 92 -10.19 -12.69 -8.49
C VAL A 92 -11.36 -13.52 -8.98
N LYS A 93 -12.53 -12.91 -9.06
CA LYS A 93 -13.77 -13.58 -9.47
C LYS A 93 -14.59 -12.66 -10.36
N GLU A 94 -15.01 -13.19 -11.51
CA GLU A 94 -15.85 -12.48 -12.50
C GLU A 94 -15.24 -11.15 -12.98
N GLY A 95 -13.90 -11.08 -13.05
CA GLY A 95 -13.18 -9.89 -13.50
C GLY A 95 -12.92 -8.83 -12.41
N PHE A 96 -13.29 -9.11 -11.16
CA PHE A 96 -13.07 -8.21 -10.03
C PHE A 96 -12.14 -8.83 -8.99
N VAL A 97 -11.35 -7.98 -8.31
CA VAL A 97 -10.63 -8.38 -7.09
C VAL A 97 -11.57 -8.16 -5.90
N TRP A 98 -11.92 -9.24 -5.21
CA TRP A 98 -12.79 -9.22 -4.06
C TRP A 98 -11.98 -9.19 -2.76
N GLY A 99 -12.37 -8.31 -1.85
CA GLY A 99 -11.86 -8.30 -0.49
C GLY A 99 -12.14 -7.02 0.29
N ARG A 100 -12.09 -7.13 1.61
CA ARG A 100 -12.14 -5.98 2.52
C ARG A 100 -10.92 -5.10 2.26
N GLY A 101 -11.21 -3.84 1.99
CA GLY A 101 -10.20 -2.83 1.66
C GLY A 101 -9.95 -2.65 0.17
N ALA A 102 -10.57 -3.47 -0.71
CA ALA A 102 -10.34 -3.39 -2.14
C ALA A 102 -10.62 -1.99 -2.72
N LEU A 103 -11.69 -1.34 -2.26
CA LEU A 103 -12.02 0.04 -2.63
C LEU A 103 -11.45 1.06 -1.65
N ASP A 104 -11.51 0.77 -0.35
CA ASP A 104 -11.14 1.70 0.72
C ASP A 104 -10.05 1.11 1.66
N MET A 105 -8.78 1.46 1.47
CA MET A 105 -8.25 2.12 0.25
C MET A 105 -7.06 1.38 -0.35
N LYS A 106 -7.01 0.06 -0.18
CA LYS A 106 -5.93 -0.80 -0.69
C LYS A 106 -5.87 -0.84 -2.22
N GLY A 107 -6.99 -0.64 -2.91
CA GLY A 107 -7.03 -0.48 -4.39
C GLY A 107 -6.23 0.73 -4.86
N PRO A 108 -6.58 1.95 -4.42
CA PRO A 108 -5.77 3.14 -4.64
C PRO A 108 -4.30 2.97 -4.23
N LEU A 109 -4.02 2.35 -3.07
CA LEU A 109 -2.65 2.07 -2.66
C LEU A 109 -1.90 1.18 -3.66
N ALA A 110 -2.52 0.11 -4.18
CA ALA A 110 -1.91 -0.74 -5.18
C ALA A 110 -1.54 0.03 -6.46
N ILE A 111 -2.42 0.95 -6.89
CA ILE A 111 -2.15 1.85 -8.03
C ILE A 111 -0.96 2.77 -7.73
N TYR A 112 -0.91 3.37 -6.54
CA TYR A 112 0.21 4.24 -6.15
C TYR A 112 1.54 3.46 -6.13
N LEU A 113 1.54 2.25 -5.57
CA LEU A 113 2.72 1.39 -5.54
C LEU A 113 3.19 1.06 -6.96
N ALA A 114 2.29 0.60 -7.84
CA ALA A 114 2.64 0.27 -9.22
C ALA A 114 3.20 1.47 -9.98
N ALA A 115 2.45 2.58 -10.00
CA ALA A 115 2.81 3.77 -10.76
C ALA A 115 4.11 4.41 -10.28
N LEU A 116 4.32 4.53 -8.96
CA LEU A 116 5.53 5.17 -8.42
C LEU A 116 6.77 4.29 -8.58
N LEU A 117 6.65 2.96 -8.41
CA LEU A 117 7.74 2.03 -8.67
C LEU A 117 8.10 1.99 -10.17
N GLY A 118 7.11 2.05 -11.06
CA GLY A 118 7.33 2.17 -12.51
C GLY A 118 8.05 3.46 -12.87
N ALA A 119 7.50 4.61 -12.48
CA ALA A 119 8.10 5.93 -12.77
C ALA A 119 9.50 6.10 -12.19
N HIS A 120 9.78 5.52 -11.02
CA HIS A 120 11.11 5.47 -10.42
C HIS A 120 12.09 4.63 -11.23
N ALA A 121 11.67 3.44 -11.68
CA ALA A 121 12.49 2.58 -12.51
C ALA A 121 12.84 3.23 -13.86
N ASP A 122 11.92 4.03 -14.41
CA ASP A 122 12.10 4.72 -15.69
C ASP A 122 12.80 6.08 -15.55
N GLY A 123 12.94 6.60 -14.32
CA GLY A 123 13.60 7.88 -14.04
C GLY A 123 12.80 9.12 -14.47
N GLU A 124 11.48 9.02 -14.58
CA GLU A 124 10.61 10.02 -15.21
C GLU A 124 10.12 11.13 -14.25
N LEU A 125 10.40 11.01 -12.95
CA LEU A 125 9.89 11.92 -11.93
C LEU A 125 10.55 13.31 -12.06
N LYS A 126 9.77 14.33 -12.43
CA LYS A 126 10.25 15.73 -12.51
C LYS A 126 10.54 16.34 -11.14
N GLY A 127 9.74 16.01 -10.14
CA GLY A 127 9.92 16.42 -8.74
C GLY A 127 9.85 15.19 -7.82
N ASP A 128 10.32 15.34 -6.59
CA ASP A 128 10.25 14.25 -5.62
C ASP A 128 8.79 13.85 -5.38
N VAL A 129 8.53 12.56 -5.20
CA VAL A 129 7.26 12.08 -4.66
C VAL A 129 7.52 11.46 -3.30
N VAL A 130 6.80 11.90 -2.28
CA VAL A 130 6.80 11.28 -0.97
C VAL A 130 5.52 10.47 -0.84
N LEU A 131 5.63 9.16 -0.63
CA LEU A 131 4.51 8.28 -0.33
C LEU A 131 4.46 8.00 1.16
N ALA A 132 3.33 8.25 1.80
CA ALA A 132 3.06 7.90 3.18
C ALA A 132 1.96 6.83 3.27
N LEU A 133 2.31 5.65 3.77
CA LEU A 133 1.36 4.61 4.15
C LEU A 133 1.09 4.77 5.65
N VAL A 134 -0.13 5.13 6.00
CA VAL A 134 -0.51 5.44 7.39
C VAL A 134 -1.36 4.33 8.00
N SER A 135 -1.32 4.24 9.32
CA SER A 135 -2.19 3.42 10.15
C SER A 135 -3.13 4.33 10.94
N ASP A 136 -4.33 3.85 11.25
CA ASP A 136 -5.29 4.51 12.14
C ASP A 136 -5.92 5.78 11.55
N GLU A 137 -6.47 5.65 10.33
CA GLU A 137 -7.31 6.72 9.74
C GLU A 137 -8.65 6.87 10.48
#